data_AF-F8DS63-F1
#
_entry.id   AF-F8DS63-F1
#
_cell.length_a   1.000
_cell.length_b   1.000
_cell.length_c   1.000
_cell.angle_alpha   90.00
_cell.angle_beta   90.00
_cell.angle_gamma   90.00
#
_symmetry.space_group_name_H-M   'P 1'
#
loop_
_entity.id
_entity.type
_entity.pdbx_description
1 polymer ?
#
loop_
_entity_poly.entity_id
_entity_poly.type
_entity_poly.pdbx_seq_one_letter_code
_entity_poly.pdbx_strand_id
1 'polypeptide(L)'
;MAKYQFDKGTKRRSKPRPKPIDKTDISKPKITYNPLTVTDRVENDLQHKKRSVGRPKTGRKSYKTVRLLTSTVLKINALENALGIKTQDATVDQAVDRVINSLTNDEMRAYKLWLEMFEKKEKE
;
A
#
# COMPACT_ATOMS: atom_id res chain seq x y z
N MET A 1 88.22 -47.25 -25.00
CA MET A 1 87.74 -46.01 -24.37
C MET A 1 86.80 -45.31 -25.34
N ALA A 2 85.49 -45.50 -25.20
CA ALA A 2 84.50 -44.96 -26.13
C ALA A 2 84.15 -43.52 -25.74
N LYS A 3 84.30 -42.58 -26.69
CA LYS A 3 83.93 -41.18 -26.53
C LYS A 3 82.39 -41.09 -26.47
N TYR A 4 81.84 -40.73 -25.32
CA TYR A 4 80.41 -40.42 -25.20
C TYR A 4 80.13 -39.09 -25.92
N GLN A 5 79.35 -39.17 -26.99
CA GLN A 5 78.90 -38.01 -27.77
C GLN A 5 77.51 -37.64 -27.27
N PHE A 6 77.36 -36.42 -26.74
CA PHE A 6 76.09 -35.94 -26.20
C PHE A 6 75.11 -35.65 -27.34
N ASP A 7 74.15 -36.55 -27.54
CA ASP A 7 73.13 -36.42 -28.56
C ASP A 7 72.02 -35.48 -28.08
N LYS A 8 71.94 -34.26 -28.65
CA LYS A 8 70.83 -33.32 -28.41
C LYS A 8 69.60 -33.74 -29.21
N GLY A 9 69.20 -35.00 -29.08
CA GLY A 9 67.95 -35.55 -29.57
C GLY A 9 66.76 -34.82 -28.96
N THR A 10 66.26 -33.80 -29.66
CA THR A 10 64.85 -33.47 -29.90
C THR A 10 63.82 -33.62 -28.75
N LYS A 11 64.20 -33.50 -27.48
CA LYS A 11 63.26 -33.52 -26.35
C LYS A 11 63.13 -32.16 -25.68
N ARG A 12 62.38 -31.30 -26.36
CA ARG A 12 61.35 -30.38 -25.80
C ARG A 12 60.65 -29.63 -26.93
N ARG A 13 60.10 -30.38 -27.90
CA ARG A 13 58.96 -29.87 -28.67
C ARG A 13 57.76 -29.87 -27.73
N SER A 14 57.43 -28.72 -27.14
CA SER A 14 56.11 -28.31 -26.61
C SER A 14 56.22 -27.47 -25.33
N LYS A 15 56.70 -26.24 -25.43
CA LYS A 15 55.97 -25.20 -24.70
C LYS A 15 54.92 -24.68 -25.69
N PRO A 16 53.62 -24.95 -25.49
CA PRO A 16 52.61 -24.34 -26.34
C PRO A 16 52.79 -22.84 -26.22
N ARG A 17 52.87 -22.13 -27.35
CA ARG A 17 52.86 -20.66 -27.36
C ARG A 17 51.67 -20.21 -26.52
N PRO A 18 51.80 -19.19 -25.65
CA PRO A 18 50.66 -18.72 -24.87
C PRO A 18 49.53 -18.40 -25.84
N LYS A 19 48.35 -18.97 -25.59
CA LYS A 19 47.18 -18.73 -26.45
C LYS A 19 46.87 -17.23 -26.38
N PRO A 20 46.65 -16.55 -27.51
CA PRO A 20 46.23 -15.16 -27.49
C PRO A 20 44.93 -15.05 -26.68
N ILE A 21 44.87 -14.08 -25.78
CA ILE A 21 43.68 -13.79 -24.99
C ILE A 21 42.81 -12.89 -25.87
N ASP A 22 41.63 -13.39 -26.25
CA ASP A 22 40.69 -12.62 -27.04
C ASP A 22 40.19 -11.42 -26.23
N LYS A 23 40.12 -10.25 -26.88
CA LYS A 23 39.63 -9.02 -26.24
C LYS A 23 38.18 -9.25 -25.82
N THR A 24 37.85 -8.96 -24.57
CA THR A 24 36.45 -8.92 -24.12
C THR A 24 35.79 -7.65 -24.63
N ASP A 25 34.70 -7.79 -25.38
CA ASP A 25 33.89 -6.65 -25.80
C ASP A 25 33.29 -5.97 -24.57
N ILE A 26 33.59 -4.68 -24.40
CA ILE A 26 33.05 -3.88 -23.30
C ILE A 26 31.54 -3.81 -23.51
N SER A 27 30.78 -4.39 -22.57
CA SER A 27 29.33 -4.45 -22.66
C SER A 27 28.74 -3.05 -22.67
N LYS A 28 28.01 -2.73 -23.74
CA LYS A 28 27.22 -1.49 -23.78
C LYS A 28 26.10 -1.60 -22.74
N PRO A 29 25.69 -0.47 -22.12
CA PRO A 29 24.59 -0.47 -21.17
C PRO A 29 23.33 -1.03 -21.84
N LYS A 30 22.61 -1.90 -21.13
CA LYS A 30 21.37 -2.52 -21.65
C LYS A 30 20.25 -1.49 -21.89
N ILE A 31 20.29 -0.36 -21.19
CA ILE A 31 19.29 0.70 -21.30
C ILE A 31 20.04 2.04 -21.25
N THR A 32 19.88 2.83 -22.31
CA THR A 32 20.37 4.21 -22.36
C THR A 32 19.19 5.14 -22.05
N TYR A 33 19.40 6.09 -21.14
CA TYR A 33 18.38 7.09 -20.82
C TYR A 33 18.06 7.92 -22.07
N ASN A 34 16.79 7.94 -22.47
CA ASN A 34 16.30 8.76 -23.58
C ASN A 34 15.26 9.76 -23.06
N PRO A 35 15.52 11.08 -23.12
CA PRO A 35 14.62 12.09 -22.58
C PRO A 35 13.23 12.08 -23.26
N LEU A 36 13.14 11.64 -24.52
CA LEU A 36 11.88 11.57 -25.26
C LEU A 36 10.90 10.55 -24.65
N THR A 37 11.42 9.44 -24.11
CA THR A 37 10.57 8.43 -23.46
C THR A 37 9.94 8.91 -22.15
N VAL A 38 10.56 9.91 -21.53
CA VAL A 38 10.05 10.53 -20.30
C VAL A 38 8.97 11.54 -20.65
N THR A 39 9.18 12.34 -21.70
CA THR A 39 8.16 13.29 -22.19
C THR A 39 6.92 12.56 -22.68
N ASP A 40 7.08 11.47 -23.44
CA ASP A 40 5.94 10.67 -23.94
C ASP A 40 5.11 10.08 -22.79
N ARG A 41 5.74 9.68 -21.67
CA ARG A 41 5.01 9.19 -20.48
C ARG A 41 4.21 10.29 -19.81
N VAL A 42 4.81 11.47 -19.64
CA VAL A 42 4.15 12.63 -19.04
C VAL A 42 3.00 13.11 -19.93
N GLU A 43 3.19 13.14 -21.25
CA GLU A 43 2.14 13.50 -22.20
C GLU A 43 1.00 12.47 -22.21
N ASN A 44 1.31 11.17 -22.15
CA ASN A 44 0.28 10.13 -22.03
C ASN A 44 -0.51 10.24 -20.71
N ASP A 45 0.16 10.54 -19.59
CA ASP A 45 -0.50 10.78 -18.29
C ASP A 45 -1.39 12.04 -18.31
N LEU A 46 -1.04 13.06 -19.10
CA LEU A 46 -1.86 14.26 -19.30
C LEU A 46 -3.02 14.02 -20.29
N GLN A 47 -2.84 13.17 -21.30
CA GLN A 47 -3.86 12.81 -22.30
C GLN A 47 -4.91 11.84 -21.76
N HIS A 48 -4.58 11.03 -20.75
CA HIS A 48 -5.56 10.26 -20.01
C HIS A 48 -6.51 11.20 -19.27
N LYS A 49 -7.67 11.48 -19.89
CA LYS A 49 -8.78 12.23 -19.29
C LYS A 49 -8.97 11.77 -17.85
N LYS A 50 -8.73 12.67 -16.88
CA LYS A 50 -9.15 12.48 -15.49
C LYS A 50 -10.60 11.99 -15.55
N ARG A 51 -10.84 10.75 -15.13
CA ARG A 51 -12.19 10.19 -15.10
C ARG A 51 -13.05 11.23 -14.38
N SER A 52 -14.16 11.63 -14.99
CA SER A 52 -15.11 12.54 -14.34
C SER A 52 -15.37 11.98 -12.96
N VAL A 53 -14.93 12.71 -11.93
CA VAL A 53 -15.22 12.38 -10.54
C VAL A 53 -16.71 12.52 -10.42
N GLY A 54 -17.43 11.43 -10.68
CA GLY A 54 -18.87 11.40 -10.62
C GLY A 54 -19.32 11.91 -9.26
N ARG A 55 -20.58 12.36 -9.20
CA ARG A 55 -21.23 12.69 -7.92
C ARG A 55 -20.91 11.59 -6.91
N PRO A 56 -20.45 11.91 -5.68
CA PRO A 56 -20.22 10.91 -4.64
C PRO A 56 -21.44 9.99 -4.61
N LYS A 57 -21.24 8.66 -4.69
CA LYS A 57 -22.35 7.70 -4.73
C LYS A 57 -23.30 7.98 -3.56
N THR A 58 -24.41 8.66 -3.83
CA THR A 58 -25.51 8.86 -2.91
C THR A 58 -25.97 7.45 -2.52
N GLY A 59 -25.80 7.07 -1.26
CA GLY A 59 -26.16 5.72 -0.79
C GLY A 59 -25.06 4.92 -0.07
N ARG A 60 -23.84 5.45 0.14
CA ARG A 60 -22.85 4.79 1.02
C ARG A 60 -23.21 4.85 2.52
N LYS A 61 -24.05 5.81 2.92
CA LYS A 61 -24.50 5.98 4.30
C LYS A 61 -25.97 5.61 4.41
N SER A 62 -26.28 4.74 5.34
CA SER A 62 -27.65 4.39 5.74
C SER A 62 -28.02 5.19 6.99
N TYR A 63 -29.00 6.07 6.87
CA TYR A 63 -29.49 6.86 8.00
C TYR A 63 -30.72 6.19 8.62
N LYS A 64 -30.81 6.22 9.94
CA LYS A 64 -32.01 5.85 10.69
C LYS A 64 -32.44 7.02 11.57
N THR A 65 -33.74 7.18 11.74
CA THR A 65 -34.29 8.22 12.59
C THR A 65 -34.59 7.64 13.98
N VAL A 66 -34.09 8.31 15.02
CA VAL A 66 -34.38 7.99 16.42
C VAL A 66 -35.23 9.12 16.98
N ARG A 67 -36.36 8.78 17.61
CA ARG A 67 -37.17 9.76 18.33
C ARG A 67 -36.53 10.05 19.68
N LEU A 68 -36.17 11.30 19.91
CA LEU A 68 -35.55 11.77 21.15
C LEU A 68 -36.41 12.84 21.79
N LEU A 69 -36.30 12.97 23.12
CA LEU A 69 -36.89 14.08 23.86
C LEU A 69 -36.18 15.39 23.48
N THR A 70 -36.93 16.49 23.50
CA THR A 70 -36.41 17.84 23.20
C THR A 70 -35.23 18.22 24.11
N SER A 71 -35.30 17.84 25.39
CA SER A 71 -34.22 18.05 26.37
C SER A 71 -32.92 17.34 25.98
N THR A 72 -33.00 16.14 25.41
CA THR A 72 -31.83 15.38 24.94
C THR A 72 -31.23 16.00 23.68
N VAL A 73 -32.07 16.45 22.74
CA VAL A 73 -31.61 17.13 21.52
C VAL A 73 -30.86 18.43 21.87
N LEU A 74 -31.35 19.19 22.85
CA LEU A 74 -30.64 20.39 23.34
C LEU A 74 -29.25 20.06 23.89
N LYS A 75 -29.11 18.96 24.63
CA LYS A 75 -27.80 18.50 25.13
C LYS A 75 -26.86 18.11 23.99
N ILE A 76 -27.35 17.41 22.96
CA ILE A 76 -26.56 17.03 21.79
C ILE A 76 -26.08 18.29 21.05
N ASN A 77 -26.97 19.27 20.84
CA ASN A 77 -26.61 20.54 20.20
C ASN A 77 -25.59 21.34 21.02
N ALA A 78 -25.72 21.35 22.36
CA ALA A 78 -24.76 21.99 23.23
C ALA A 78 -23.37 21.33 23.12
N LEU A 79 -23.33 20.00 23.07
CA LEU A 79 -22.08 19.24 22.90
C LEU A 79 -21.45 19.47 21.52
N GLU A 80 -22.25 19.50 20.45
CA GLU A 80 -21.79 19.80 19.10
C GLU A 80 -21.08 21.16 19.05
N ASN A 81 -21.72 22.19 19.60
CA ASN A 81 -21.17 23.55 19.63
C ASN A 81 -19.95 23.68 20.55
N ALA A 82 -19.98 23.03 21.73
CA ALA A 82 -18.88 23.12 22.69
C ALA A 82 -17.60 22.44 22.19
N LEU A 83 -17.72 21.32 21.47
CA LEU A 83 -16.59 20.55 20.96
C LEU A 83 -16.21 20.90 19.51
N GLY A 84 -16.95 21.81 18.86
CA GLY A 84 -16.70 22.22 17.48
C GLY A 84 -16.88 21.07 16.48
N ILE A 85 -17.74 20.10 16.79
CA ILE A 85 -17.97 18.92 15.95
C ILE A 85 -18.86 19.34 14.77
N LYS A 86 -18.53 18.85 13.58
CA LYS A 86 -19.16 19.30 12.33
C LYS A 86 -20.62 18.84 12.16
N THR A 87 -21.03 17.78 12.85
CA THR A 87 -22.33 17.14 12.67
C THR A 87 -22.79 16.48 13.96
N GLN A 88 -24.08 16.57 14.27
CA GLN A 88 -24.72 15.85 15.38
C GLN A 88 -24.44 14.34 15.41
N ASP A 89 -24.41 13.69 14.24
CA ASP A 89 -24.10 12.26 14.10
C ASP A 89 -22.72 11.93 14.70
N ALA A 90 -21.69 12.69 14.33
CA ALA A 90 -20.34 12.54 14.89
C ALA A 90 -20.28 12.86 16.40
N THR A 91 -21.13 13.78 16.90
CA THR A 91 -21.22 14.06 18.35
C THR A 91 -21.77 12.86 19.10
N VAL A 92 -22.80 12.20 18.54
CA VAL A 92 -23.39 10.99 19.11
C VAL A 92 -22.39 9.83 19.04
N ASP A 93 -21.70 9.65 17.92
CA ASP A 93 -20.68 8.60 17.72
C ASP A 93 -19.56 8.70 18.76
N GLN A 94 -19.00 9.90 18.95
CA GLN A 94 -17.99 10.14 19.98
C GLN A 94 -18.50 9.92 21.40
N ALA A 95 -19.77 10.25 21.67
CA ALA A 95 -20.36 10.00 22.98
C ALA A 95 -20.53 8.49 23.24
N VAL A 96 -20.96 7.73 22.23
CA VAL A 96 -21.09 6.27 22.29
C VAL A 96 -19.73 5.62 22.48
N ASP A 97 -18.70 6.04 21.73
CA ASP A 97 -17.33 5.52 21.88
C ASP A 97 -16.78 5.75 23.28
N ARG A 98 -17.02 6.91 23.88
CA ARG A 98 -16.61 7.20 25.27
C ARG A 98 -17.30 6.27 26.26
N VAL A 99 -18.58 5.98 26.05
CA VAL A 99 -19.33 5.03 26.90
C VAL A 99 -18.75 3.64 26.74
N ILE A 100 -18.53 3.17 25.51
CA ILE A 100 -17.94 1.85 25.23
C ILE A 100 -16.58 1.71 25.91
N ASN A 101 -15.73 2.73 25.81
CA ASN A 101 -14.42 2.73 26.45
C ASN A 101 -14.47 2.77 27.98
N SER A 102 -15.59 3.19 28.56
CA SER A 102 -15.80 3.19 30.02
C SER A 102 -16.39 1.89 30.56
N LEU A 103 -16.84 0.98 29.70
CA LEU A 103 -17.44 -0.30 30.11
C LEU A 103 -16.41 -1.22 30.75
N THR A 104 -16.87 -2.00 31.73
CA THR A 104 -16.12 -3.12 32.28
C THR A 104 -16.03 -4.27 31.27
N ASN A 105 -15.12 -5.23 31.49
CA ASN A 105 -14.93 -6.36 30.58
C ASN A 105 -16.21 -7.19 30.38
N ASP A 106 -17.01 -7.39 31.44
CA ASP A 106 -18.25 -8.15 31.37
C ASP A 106 -19.35 -7.38 30.62
N GLU A 107 -19.48 -6.08 30.87
CA GLU A 107 -20.42 -5.21 30.14
C GLU A 107 -20.05 -5.12 28.65
N MET A 108 -18.76 -5.02 28.33
CA MET A 108 -18.29 -5.02 26.95
C MET A 108 -18.59 -6.36 26.25
N ARG A 109 -18.50 -7.49 26.96
CA ARG A 109 -18.89 -8.79 26.43
C ARG A 109 -20.39 -8.85 26.15
N ALA A 110 -21.22 -8.36 27.07
CA ALA A 110 -22.67 -8.29 26.87
C ALA A 110 -23.04 -7.38 25.69
N TYR A 111 -22.41 -6.20 25.59
CA TYR A 111 -22.59 -5.27 24.49
C TYR A 111 -22.32 -5.92 23.13
N LYS A 112 -21.18 -6.61 22.98
CA LYS A 112 -20.80 -7.30 21.73
C LYS A 112 -21.82 -8.37 21.33
N LEU A 113 -22.31 -9.15 22.31
CA LEU A 113 -23.31 -10.18 22.05
C LEU A 113 -24.62 -9.55 21.53
N TRP A 114 -25.11 -8.49 22.17
CA TRP A 114 -26.30 -7.79 21.71
C TRP A 114 -26.13 -7.17 20.33
N LEU A 115 -24.97 -6.56 20.06
CA LEU A 115 -24.66 -6.00 18.75
C LEU A 115 -24.74 -7.06 17.65
N GLU A 116 -24.14 -8.23 17.86
CA GLU A 116 -24.18 -9.35 16.90
C GLU A 116 -25.63 -9.81 16.63
N MET A 117 -26.47 -9.87 17.68
CA MET A 117 -27.88 -10.25 17.54
C MET A 117 -28.68 -9.22 16.74
N PHE A 118 -28.47 -7.93 16.98
CA PHE A 118 -29.14 -6.88 16.21
C PHE A 118 -28.68 -6.83 14.75
N GLU A 119 -27.38 -7.01 14.49
CA GLU A 119 -26.85 -7.06 13.13
C GLU A 119 -27.43 -8.22 12.31
N LYS A 120 -27.63 -9.39 12.95
CA LYS A 120 -28.29 -10.52 12.30
C LYS A 120 -29.74 -10.18 11.95
N LYS A 121 -30.48 -9.60 12.89
CA LYS A 121 -31.89 -9.21 12.70
C LYS A 121 -32.08 -8.16 11.60
N GLU A 122 -31.13 -7.26 11.40
CA GLU A 122 -31.23 -6.24 10.32
C GLU A 122 -30.84 -6.76 8.95
N LYS A 123 -30.15 -7.90 8.88
CA LYS A 123 -29.74 -8.55 7.62
C LYS A 123 -30.76 -9.58 7.13
N GLU A 124 -31.65 -10.04 8.00
CA GLU A 124 -32.86 -10.82 7.67
C GLU A 124 -33.96 -9.93 7.06
#